data_AF-A0A8J6WJM6-F1
#
_entry.id   AF-A0A8J6WJM6-F1
#
_cell.length_a   1.000
_cell.length_b   1.000
_cell.length_c   1.000
_cell.angle_alpha   90.00
_cell.angle_beta   90.00
_cell.angle_gamma   90.00
#
_symmetry.space_group_name_H-M   'P 1'
#
loop_
_entity.id
_entity.type
_entity.pdbx_description
1 polymer ?
#
loop_
_entity_poly.entity_id
_entity_poly.type
_entity_poly.pdbx_seq_one_letter_code
_entity_poly.pdbx_strand_id
1 'polypeptide(L)'
;MKAIGYPFLLTGIGMLAATFFTYTNTNTFLKDAIKTEGTVIELIRSQSDDSVTYQPVVVFVSQEGEEIEFTSPSGSNPPSYSKGQAVEIFYLPNNPQKAEINEFFSLWGLPTILGALGSIFSTVGTGLLVVPMIKEREEKYLRQQGTPIEAKFKSIDVDTTVSVNGNHPFRIMTQWQNPSTTEIHVFKSSCLWYDPSEFMTGDSITVFIERENPKKYFVDLSFLPKLAE
;
A
#
# COMPACT_ATOMS: atom_id res chain seq x y z
N MET A 1 -10.20 -5.17 13.73
CA MET A 1 -9.22 -5.00 12.64
C MET A 1 -9.73 -4.21 11.44
N LYS A 2 -10.98 -4.39 10.95
CA LYS A 2 -11.50 -3.67 9.77
C LYS A 2 -11.42 -2.15 9.87
N ALA A 3 -11.64 -1.58 11.05
CA ALA A 3 -11.55 -0.13 11.28
C ALA A 3 -10.17 0.47 10.91
N ILE A 4 -9.09 -0.31 11.04
CA ILE A 4 -7.72 0.14 10.78
C ILE A 4 -7.46 0.30 9.28
N GLY A 5 -8.15 -0.43 8.39
CA GLY A 5 -7.93 -0.35 6.95
C GLY A 5 -8.44 0.96 6.31
N TYR A 6 -9.49 1.56 6.87
CA TYR A 6 -10.09 2.79 6.35
C TYR A 6 -9.15 4.00 6.31
N PRO A 7 -8.40 4.37 7.37
CA PRO A 7 -7.49 5.51 7.31
C PRO A 7 -6.41 5.33 6.25
N PHE A 8 -5.83 4.13 6.11
CA PHE A 8 -4.84 3.85 5.06
C PHE A 8 -5.42 4.00 3.66
N LEU A 9 -6.63 3.48 3.44
CA LEU A 9 -7.32 3.58 2.16
C LEU A 9 -7.68 5.03 1.81
N LEU A 10 -8.21 5.80 2.77
CA LEU A 10 -8.58 7.21 2.56
C LEU A 10 -7.35 8.07 2.24
N THR A 11 -6.26 7.90 3.00
CA THR A 11 -4.99 8.58 2.71
C THR A 11 -4.48 8.21 1.32
N GLY A 12 -4.48 6.93 0.96
CA GLY A 12 -4.06 6.47 -0.36
C GLY A 12 -4.88 7.09 -1.51
N ILE A 13 -6.20 7.10 -1.39
CA ILE A 13 -7.10 7.71 -2.38
C ILE A 13 -6.85 9.23 -2.48
N GLY A 14 -6.66 9.91 -1.36
CA GLY A 14 -6.34 11.35 -1.35
C GLY A 14 -5.03 11.67 -2.09
N MET A 15 -3.99 10.87 -1.87
CA MET A 15 -2.71 11.03 -2.57
C MET A 15 -2.81 10.74 -4.08
N LEU A 16 -3.61 9.74 -4.47
CA LEU A 16 -3.87 9.45 -5.88
C LEU A 16 -4.68 10.56 -6.57
N ALA A 17 -5.64 11.17 -5.88
CA ALA A 17 -6.34 12.34 -6.38
C ALA A 17 -5.40 13.55 -6.56
N ALA A 18 -4.51 13.80 -5.60
CA ALA A 18 -3.48 14.81 -5.72
C ALA A 18 -2.50 14.52 -6.88
N THR A 19 -2.15 13.24 -7.08
CA THR A 19 -1.34 12.80 -8.24
C THR A 19 -2.03 13.14 -9.55
N PHE A 20 -3.32 12.83 -9.68
CA PHE A 20 -4.09 13.15 -10.89
C PHE A 20 -4.15 14.66 -11.15
N PHE A 21 -4.37 15.47 -10.10
CA PHE A 21 -4.40 16.92 -10.21
C PHE A 21 -3.04 17.51 -10.62
N THR A 22 -1.96 17.08 -9.97
CA THR A 22 -0.59 17.54 -10.31
C THR A 22 -0.17 17.09 -11.71
N TYR A 23 -0.45 15.84 -12.08
CA TYR A 23 -0.20 15.31 -13.42
C TYR A 23 -0.93 16.10 -14.51
N THR A 24 -2.20 16.45 -14.29
CA THR A 24 -2.98 17.24 -15.25
C THR A 24 -2.48 18.68 -15.36
N ASN A 25 -2.07 19.30 -14.26
CA ASN A 25 -1.44 20.62 -14.27
C ASN A 25 -0.11 20.63 -15.04
N THR A 26 0.79 19.67 -14.79
CA THR A 26 2.06 19.55 -15.51
C THR A 26 1.82 19.32 -17.01
N ASN A 27 0.88 18.45 -17.37
CA ASN A 27 0.55 18.23 -18.79
C ASN A 27 -0.04 19.47 -19.47
N THR A 28 -0.84 20.26 -18.76
CA THR A 28 -1.39 21.51 -19.31
C THR A 28 -0.26 22.51 -19.50
N PHE A 29 0.63 22.64 -18.52
CA PHE A 29 1.84 23.46 -18.65
C PHE A 29 2.69 23.06 -19.85
N LEU A 30 3.02 21.78 -20.01
CA LEU A 30 3.87 21.30 -21.11
C LEU A 30 3.24 21.44 -22.50
N LYS A 31 1.90 21.48 -22.60
CA LYS A 31 1.20 21.72 -23.87
C LYS A 31 1.33 23.17 -24.34
N ASP A 32 1.30 24.10 -23.40
CA ASP A 32 1.30 25.54 -23.67
C ASP A 32 2.71 26.15 -23.57
N ALA A 33 3.69 25.40 -23.06
CA ALA A 33 5.04 25.88 -22.84
C ALA A 33 5.89 25.90 -24.11
N ILE A 34 6.75 26.91 -24.20
CA ILE A 34 7.80 27.03 -25.20
C ILE A 34 9.11 26.54 -24.59
N LYS A 35 9.89 25.85 -25.42
CA LYS A 35 11.18 25.28 -25.08
C LYS A 35 12.31 26.24 -25.48
N THR A 36 13.24 26.51 -24.57
CA THR A 36 14.42 27.36 -24.82
C THR A 36 15.63 26.89 -24.00
N GLU A 37 16.80 27.46 -24.28
CA GLU A 37 18.01 27.27 -23.47
C GLU A 37 18.17 28.44 -22.48
N GLY A 38 18.65 28.13 -21.29
CA GLY A 38 19.09 29.14 -20.33
C GLY A 38 20.33 28.71 -19.56
N THR A 39 20.83 29.60 -18.72
CA THR A 39 22.08 29.41 -17.99
C THR A 39 21.85 29.58 -16.50
N VAL A 40 22.37 28.64 -15.70
CA VAL A 40 22.34 28.73 -14.24
C VAL A 40 23.30 29.82 -13.79
N ILE A 41 22.79 30.91 -13.22
CA ILE A 41 23.60 32.05 -12.79
C ILE A 41 23.96 31.99 -11.30
N GLU A 42 23.14 31.31 -10.50
CA GLU A 42 23.31 31.20 -9.06
C GLU A 42 22.67 29.91 -8.50
N LEU A 43 23.15 29.46 -7.34
CA LEU A 43 22.54 28.40 -6.55
C LEU A 43 22.18 28.98 -5.18
N ILE A 44 20.89 29.22 -4.94
CA ILE A 44 20.42 29.73 -3.66
C ILE A 44 20.38 28.58 -2.66
N ARG A 45 21.07 28.76 -1.53
CA ARG A 45 21.04 27.82 -0.42
C ARG A 45 19.75 28.02 0.39
N SER A 46 18.88 27.02 0.37
CA SER A 46 17.68 26.95 1.22
C SER A 46 17.94 26.00 2.38
N GLN A 47 17.82 26.49 3.62
CA GLN A 47 18.08 25.72 4.84
C GLN A 47 16.82 25.63 5.70
N SER A 48 16.46 24.42 6.09
CA SER A 48 15.55 24.12 7.20
C SER A 48 16.33 23.45 8.35
N ASP A 49 15.68 23.26 9.50
CA ASP A 49 16.32 22.77 10.73
C ASP A 49 17.15 21.48 10.52
N ASP A 50 16.69 20.58 9.65
CA ASP A 50 17.32 19.27 9.39
C ASP A 50 17.79 19.06 7.94
N SER A 51 17.63 20.03 7.03
CA SER A 51 18.02 19.84 5.64
C SER A 51 18.52 21.12 4.97
N VAL A 52 19.53 20.96 4.12
CA VAL A 52 20.02 22.02 3.23
C VAL A 52 19.75 21.55 1.82
N THR A 53 19.21 22.43 0.98
CA THR A 53 19.01 22.22 -0.45
C THR A 53 19.53 23.43 -1.23
N TYR A 54 19.85 23.22 -2.50
CA TYR A 54 20.33 24.27 -3.40
C TYR A 54 19.36 24.40 -4.58
N GLN A 55 18.76 25.57 -4.73
CA GLN A 55 17.83 25.89 -5.80
C GLN A 55 18.56 26.67 -6.90
N PRO A 56 18.56 26.20 -8.16
CA PRO A 56 19.18 26.94 -9.25
C PRO A 56 18.35 28.16 -9.64
N VAL A 57 19.03 29.29 -9.79
CA VAL A 57 18.53 30.50 -10.45
C VAL A 57 19.01 30.47 -11.88
N VAL A 58 18.08 30.58 -12.82
CA VAL A 58 18.34 30.40 -14.24
C VAL A 58 17.88 31.63 -14.99
N VAL A 59 18.73 32.11 -15.90
CA VAL A 59 18.44 33.18 -16.83
C VAL A 59 18.26 32.62 -18.23
N PHE A 60 17.23 33.07 -18.93
CA PHE A 60 16.98 32.74 -20.33
C PHE A 60 16.39 33.94 -21.08
N VAL A 61 16.42 33.88 -22.41
CA VAL A 61 15.81 34.90 -23.27
C VAL A 61 14.47 34.38 -23.80
N SER A 62 13.40 35.16 -23.59
CA SER A 62 12.06 34.85 -24.09
C SER A 62 11.98 35.03 -25.60
N GLN A 63 10.93 34.52 -26.23
CA GLN A 63 10.67 34.73 -27.67
C GLN A 63 10.50 36.22 -28.04
N GLU A 64 10.16 37.07 -27.08
CA GLU A 64 10.01 38.52 -27.26
C GLU A 64 11.37 39.26 -27.10
N GLY A 65 12.44 38.53 -26.80
CA GLY A 65 13.79 39.08 -26.60
C GLY A 65 14.04 39.60 -25.19
N GLU A 66 13.13 39.34 -24.24
CA GLU A 66 13.28 39.75 -22.85
C GLU A 66 14.13 38.75 -22.08
N GLU A 67 15.07 39.25 -21.27
CA GLU A 67 15.84 38.42 -20.34
C GLU A 67 15.01 38.15 -19.09
N ILE A 68 14.75 36.87 -18.80
CA ILE A 68 13.93 36.42 -17.68
C ILE A 68 14.80 35.61 -16.73
N GLU A 69 14.81 36.02 -15.47
CA GLU A 69 15.39 35.29 -14.35
C GLU A 69 14.28 34.57 -13.58
N PHE A 70 14.44 33.27 -13.33
CA PHE A 70 13.56 32.54 -12.43
C PHE A 70 14.34 31.59 -11.52
N THR A 71 13.79 31.35 -10.33
CA THR A 71 14.31 30.37 -9.38
C THR A 71 13.53 29.08 -9.53
N SER A 72 14.20 27.95 -9.77
CA SER A 72 13.54 26.66 -9.84
C SER A 72 12.90 26.33 -8.47
N PRO A 73 11.63 25.89 -8.43
CA PRO A 73 10.98 25.51 -7.19
C PRO A 73 11.61 24.24 -6.58
N SER A 74 12.23 23.40 -7.40
CA SER A 74 12.95 22.21 -6.97
C SER A 74 14.41 22.51 -6.62
N GLY A 75 14.85 22.07 -5.43
CA GLY A 75 16.25 22.11 -5.01
C GLY A 75 16.72 20.74 -4.53
N SER A 76 18.04 20.52 -4.57
CA SER A 76 18.65 19.24 -4.19
C SER A 76 19.92 19.42 -3.37
N ASN A 77 20.34 18.35 -2.68
CA ASN A 77 21.62 18.27 -1.99
C ASN A 77 22.19 16.85 -2.12
N PRO A 78 23.34 16.67 -2.80
CA PRO A 78 24.17 17.69 -3.44
C PRO A 78 23.43 18.45 -4.57
N PRO A 79 23.86 19.68 -4.94
CA PRO A 79 23.24 20.43 -6.04
C PRO A 79 23.23 19.62 -7.34
N SER A 80 22.09 19.57 -8.01
CA SER A 80 21.95 18.91 -9.32
C SER A 80 22.59 19.69 -10.47
N TYR A 81 22.85 20.98 -10.25
CA TYR A 81 23.33 21.92 -11.27
C TYR A 81 24.54 22.70 -10.78
N SER A 82 25.33 23.22 -11.73
CA SER A 82 26.49 24.07 -11.47
C SER A 82 26.28 25.48 -12.02
N LYS A 83 26.85 26.49 -11.37
CA LYS A 83 26.88 27.86 -11.91
C LYS A 83 27.60 27.88 -13.26
N GLY A 84 27.00 28.52 -14.25
CA GLY A 84 27.43 28.57 -15.65
C GLY A 84 26.95 27.40 -16.52
N GLN A 85 26.21 26.44 -15.96
CA GLN A 85 25.68 25.31 -16.71
C GLN A 85 24.53 25.75 -17.61
N ALA A 86 24.58 25.38 -18.89
CA ALA A 86 23.46 25.49 -19.81
C ALA A 86 22.42 24.41 -19.48
N VAL A 87 21.15 24.81 -19.41
CA VAL A 87 20.01 23.93 -19.11
C VAL A 87 18.88 24.23 -20.07
N GLU A 88 18.09 23.20 -20.35
CA GLU A 88 16.92 23.30 -21.20
C GLU A 88 15.69 23.61 -20.35
N ILE A 89 14.84 24.54 -20.79
CA ILE A 89 13.79 25.15 -19.98
C ILE A 89 12.49 25.17 -20.76
N PHE A 90 11.39 24.92 -20.06
CA PHE A 90 10.04 25.20 -20.52
C PHE A 90 9.50 26.45 -19.82
N TYR A 91 8.93 27.40 -20.57
CA TYR A 91 8.27 28.56 -19.99
C TYR A 91 6.95 28.86 -20.71
N LEU A 92 5.99 29.50 -20.04
CA LEU A 92 4.75 29.93 -20.69
C LEU A 92 4.94 31.28 -21.40
N PRO A 93 4.60 31.42 -22.70
CA PRO A 93 4.74 32.69 -23.41
C PRO A 93 3.92 33.80 -22.78
N ASN A 94 2.70 33.50 -22.31
CA ASN A 94 1.81 34.47 -21.68
C ASN A 94 2.21 34.82 -20.23
N ASN A 95 3.15 34.08 -19.64
CA ASN A 95 3.69 34.34 -18.30
C ASN A 95 5.10 33.74 -18.16
N PRO A 96 6.15 34.43 -18.67
CA PRO A 96 7.50 33.86 -18.74
C PRO A 96 8.14 33.53 -17.39
N GLN A 97 7.67 34.14 -16.31
CA GLN A 97 8.07 33.82 -14.93
C GLN A 97 7.69 32.39 -14.52
N LYS A 98 6.66 31.81 -15.15
CA LYS A 98 6.29 30.40 -14.93
C LYS A 98 7.14 29.52 -15.85
N ALA A 99 8.34 29.22 -15.38
CA ALA A 99 9.32 28.39 -16.06
C ALA A 99 9.76 27.20 -15.19
N GLU A 100 10.12 26.11 -15.85
CA GLU A 100 10.63 24.88 -15.23
C GLU A 100 11.78 24.33 -16.07
N ILE A 101 12.79 23.78 -15.40
CA ILE A 101 13.88 23.08 -16.10
C ILE A 101 13.31 21.79 -16.69
N ASN A 102 13.67 21.47 -17.94
CA ASN A 102 13.29 20.23 -18.60
C ASN A 102 14.08 19.04 -18.05
N GLU A 103 13.82 18.71 -16.80
CA GLU A 103 14.31 17.51 -16.13
C GLU A 103 13.12 16.69 -15.62
N PHE A 104 13.24 15.36 -15.67
CA PHE A 104 12.18 14.47 -15.22
C PHE A 104 11.73 14.77 -13.80
N PHE A 105 12.67 14.98 -12.86
CA PHE A 105 12.32 15.17 -11.46
C PHE A 105 11.71 16.56 -11.18
N SER A 106 12.16 17.61 -11.89
CA SER A 106 11.53 18.95 -11.81
C SER A 106 10.08 18.93 -12.31
N LEU A 107 9.80 18.23 -13.41
CA LEU A 107 8.46 18.20 -14.00
C LEU A 107 7.53 17.16 -13.35
N TRP A 108 8.06 15.99 -13.01
CA TRP A 108 7.27 14.81 -12.64
C TRP A 108 7.58 14.26 -11.24
N GLY A 109 8.52 14.84 -10.49
CA GLY A 109 8.92 14.34 -9.18
C GLY A 109 7.74 14.25 -8.20
N LEU A 110 6.97 15.33 -8.07
CA LEU A 110 5.80 15.38 -7.19
C LEU A 110 4.71 14.35 -7.55
N PRO A 111 4.16 14.29 -8.78
CA PRO A 111 3.18 13.27 -9.13
C PRO A 111 3.74 11.85 -9.04
N THR A 112 5.03 11.64 -9.33
CA THR A 112 5.66 10.32 -9.20
C THR A 112 5.68 9.84 -7.74
N ILE A 113 6.10 10.69 -6.81
CA ILE A 113 6.18 10.36 -5.38
C ILE A 113 4.77 10.14 -4.81
N LEU A 114 3.85 11.06 -5.08
CA LEU A 114 2.45 10.94 -4.62
C LEU A 114 1.78 9.69 -5.19
N GLY A 115 2.02 9.37 -6.46
CA GLY A 115 1.45 8.21 -7.12
C GLY A 115 1.98 6.90 -6.54
N ALA A 116 3.30 6.82 -6.31
CA ALA A 116 3.94 5.65 -5.71
C ALA A 116 3.43 5.40 -4.29
N LEU A 117 3.48 6.42 -3.42
CA LEU A 117 3.01 6.29 -2.04
C LEU A 117 1.49 6.04 -1.98
N GLY A 118 0.70 6.78 -2.76
CA GLY A 118 -0.75 6.60 -2.84
C GLY A 118 -1.15 5.19 -3.26
N SER A 119 -0.40 4.58 -4.18
CA SER A 119 -0.61 3.18 -4.62
C SER A 119 -0.33 2.19 -3.49
N ILE A 120 0.77 2.36 -2.75
CA ILE A 120 1.13 1.52 -1.61
C ILE A 120 0.04 1.59 -0.53
N PHE A 121 -0.32 2.81 -0.10
CA PHE A 121 -1.34 3.01 0.93
C PHE A 121 -2.71 2.47 0.52
N SER A 122 -3.12 2.68 -0.73
CA SER A 122 -4.40 2.15 -1.26
C SER A 122 -4.41 0.63 -1.31
N THR A 123 -3.30 0.00 -1.72
CA THR A 123 -3.18 -1.46 -1.79
C THR A 123 -3.24 -2.08 -0.40
N VAL A 124 -2.48 -1.53 0.56
CA VAL A 124 -2.49 -1.99 1.96
C VAL A 124 -3.87 -1.79 2.59
N GLY A 125 -4.45 -0.59 2.47
CA GLY A 125 -5.78 -0.28 2.99
C GLY A 125 -6.87 -1.20 2.43
N THR A 126 -6.85 -1.44 1.12
CA THR A 126 -7.78 -2.37 0.46
C THR A 126 -7.58 -3.80 0.96
N GLY A 127 -6.33 -4.28 1.04
CA GLY A 127 -6.03 -5.63 1.54
C GLY A 127 -6.53 -5.86 2.96
N LEU A 128 -6.31 -4.90 3.87
CA LEU A 128 -6.78 -4.97 5.26
C LEU A 128 -8.31 -5.02 5.41
N LEU A 129 -9.05 -4.50 4.42
CA LEU A 129 -10.52 -4.53 4.42
C LEU A 129 -11.08 -5.76 3.70
N VAL A 130 -10.52 -6.08 2.52
CA VAL A 130 -11.06 -7.10 1.61
C VAL A 130 -10.69 -8.51 2.04
N VAL A 131 -9.46 -8.77 2.47
CA VAL A 131 -9.02 -10.12 2.90
C VAL A 131 -9.90 -10.70 4.03
N PRO A 132 -10.15 -10.01 5.16
CA PRO A 132 -11.02 -10.55 6.20
C PRO A 132 -12.48 -10.71 5.71
N MET A 133 -12.96 -9.82 4.84
CA MET A 133 -14.31 -9.95 4.27
C MET A 133 -14.44 -11.19 3.37
N ILE A 134 -13.40 -11.50 2.58
CA ILE A 134 -13.37 -12.72 1.76
C ILE A 134 -13.35 -13.95 2.66
N LYS A 135 -12.49 -13.98 3.69
CA LYS A 135 -12.43 -15.10 4.65
C LYS A 135 -13.76 -15.34 5.36
N GLU A 136 -14.40 -14.30 5.88
CA GLU A 136 -15.72 -14.43 6.53
C GLU A 136 -16.80 -14.95 5.58
N ARG A 137 -16.78 -14.52 4.31
CA ARG A 137 -17.72 -15.03 3.28
C ARG A 137 -17.46 -16.49 2.97
N GLU A 138 -16.20 -16.88 2.84
CA GLU A 138 -15.79 -18.26 2.59
C GLU A 138 -16.21 -19.18 3.76
N GLU A 139 -15.93 -18.79 5.00
CA GLU A 139 -16.36 -19.55 6.19
C GLU A 139 -17.88 -19.68 6.26
N LYS A 140 -18.62 -18.60 6.01
CA LYS A 140 -20.08 -18.62 5.97
C LYS A 140 -20.62 -19.53 4.86
N TYR A 141 -19.99 -19.51 3.69
CA TYR A 141 -20.34 -20.39 2.57
C TYR A 141 -20.09 -21.86 2.92
N LEU A 142 -18.91 -22.20 3.43
CA LEU A 142 -18.53 -23.56 3.80
C LEU A 142 -19.41 -24.11 4.93
N ARG A 143 -19.77 -23.28 5.90
CA ARG A 143 -20.70 -23.67 6.97
C ARG A 143 -22.11 -24.01 6.45
N GLN A 144 -22.54 -23.41 5.33
CA GLN A 144 -23.87 -23.62 4.77
C GLN A 144 -23.93 -24.70 3.69
N GLN A 145 -22.87 -24.81 2.87
CA GLN A 145 -22.85 -25.62 1.65
C GLN A 145 -21.66 -26.60 1.60
N GLY A 146 -20.73 -26.52 2.54
CA GLY A 146 -19.58 -27.40 2.63
C GLY A 146 -19.99 -28.83 3.01
N THR A 147 -19.17 -29.79 2.60
CA THR A 147 -19.33 -31.18 3.02
C THR A 147 -18.74 -31.36 4.42
N PRO A 148 -19.53 -31.76 5.43
CA PRO A 148 -19.00 -32.01 6.76
C PRO A 148 -18.21 -33.32 6.77
N ILE A 149 -17.03 -33.30 7.37
CA ILE A 149 -16.18 -34.47 7.62
C ILE A 149 -15.78 -34.50 9.09
N GLU A 150 -15.68 -35.70 9.66
CA GLU A 150 -15.16 -35.89 11.02
C GLU A 150 -13.63 -35.99 10.97
N ALA A 151 -12.95 -34.94 11.44
CA ALA A 151 -11.50 -34.89 11.52
C ALA A 151 -11.05 -35.14 12.96
N LYS A 152 -10.08 -36.05 13.16
CA LYS A 152 -9.56 -36.36 14.48
C LYS A 152 -8.81 -35.16 15.07
N PHE A 153 -9.06 -34.87 16.33
CA PHE A 153 -8.27 -33.90 17.08
C PHE A 153 -6.81 -34.34 17.16
N LYS A 154 -5.89 -33.40 16.92
CA LYS A 154 -4.44 -33.66 16.93
C LYS A 154 -3.74 -32.91 18.05
N SER A 155 -3.85 -31.58 18.07
CA SER A 155 -3.19 -30.73 19.06
C SER A 155 -3.81 -29.34 19.14
N ILE A 156 -3.44 -28.60 20.18
CA ILE A 156 -3.62 -27.16 20.27
C ILE A 156 -2.22 -26.55 20.22
N ASP A 157 -1.98 -25.69 19.24
CA ASP A 157 -0.68 -25.05 19.03
C ASP A 157 -0.82 -23.55 19.25
N VAL A 158 0.19 -22.93 19.86
CA VAL A 158 0.30 -21.46 19.90
C VAL A 158 0.88 -20.98 18.56
N ASP A 159 0.16 -20.12 17.86
CA ASP A 159 0.61 -19.55 16.60
C ASP A 159 1.55 -18.36 16.84
N THR A 160 2.85 -18.64 16.83
CA THR A 160 3.89 -17.62 17.02
C THR A 160 4.04 -16.67 15.82
N THR A 161 3.41 -16.96 14.69
CA THR A 161 3.48 -16.12 13.48
C THR A 161 2.56 -14.90 13.54
N VAL A 162 1.59 -14.92 14.47
CA VAL A 162 0.63 -13.83 14.68
C VAL A 162 0.77 -13.33 16.11
N SER A 163 0.90 -12.02 16.28
CA SER A 163 0.85 -11.39 17.61
C SER A 163 -0.04 -10.16 17.60
N VAL A 164 -0.84 -10.01 18.65
CA VAL A 164 -1.65 -8.81 18.91
C VAL A 164 -1.44 -8.42 20.36
N ASN A 165 -0.97 -7.19 20.61
CA ASN A 165 -0.63 -6.68 21.94
C ASN A 165 0.33 -7.60 22.73
N GLY A 166 1.28 -8.25 22.05
CA GLY A 166 2.24 -9.18 22.67
C GLY A 166 1.68 -10.58 22.96
N ASN A 167 0.40 -10.82 22.68
CA ASN A 167 -0.22 -12.13 22.85
C ASN A 167 -0.26 -12.88 21.52
N HIS A 168 -0.11 -14.20 21.58
CA HIS A 168 -0.20 -15.11 20.45
C HIS A 168 -1.49 -15.93 20.53
N PRO A 169 -2.23 -16.12 19.42
CA PRO A 169 -3.44 -16.90 19.44
C PRO A 169 -3.15 -18.41 19.46
N PHE A 170 -4.03 -19.17 20.09
CA PHE A 170 -4.09 -20.62 19.98
C PHE A 170 -4.77 -21.04 18.67
N ARG A 171 -4.41 -22.22 18.16
CA ARG A 171 -5.07 -22.88 17.04
C ARG A 171 -5.27 -24.35 17.33
N ILE A 172 -6.47 -24.84 17.00
CA ILE A 172 -6.77 -26.27 17.04
C ILE A 172 -6.33 -26.88 15.71
N MET A 173 -5.57 -27.97 15.82
CA MET A 173 -5.09 -28.77 14.72
C MET A 173 -5.90 -30.07 14.66
N THR A 174 -6.47 -30.38 13.50
CA THR A 174 -7.16 -31.65 13.27
C THR A 174 -6.59 -32.37 12.06
N GLN A 175 -6.80 -33.68 12.00
CA GLN A 175 -6.30 -34.53 10.94
C GLN A 175 -7.41 -35.40 10.39
N TRP A 176 -7.49 -35.48 9.07
CA TRP A 176 -8.43 -36.35 8.37
C TRP A 176 -7.70 -37.11 7.27
N GLN A 177 -7.99 -38.40 7.17
CA GLN A 177 -7.54 -39.21 6.05
C GLN A 177 -8.65 -39.27 5.01
N ASN A 178 -8.36 -38.78 3.80
CA ASN A 178 -9.32 -38.84 2.70
C ASN A 178 -9.61 -40.30 2.34
N PRO A 179 -10.86 -40.77 2.46
CA PRO A 179 -11.17 -42.19 2.24
C PRO A 179 -11.00 -42.62 0.79
N SER A 180 -11.07 -41.68 -0.17
CA SER A 180 -10.96 -41.97 -1.60
C SER A 180 -9.51 -41.98 -2.10
N THR A 181 -8.66 -41.10 -1.54
CA THR A 181 -7.27 -40.93 -2.01
C THR A 181 -6.23 -41.46 -1.03
N THR A 182 -6.63 -41.80 0.21
CA THR A 182 -5.76 -42.14 1.35
C THR A 182 -4.81 -41.02 1.83
N GLU A 183 -4.87 -39.84 1.21
CA GLU A 183 -4.09 -38.67 1.61
C GLU A 183 -4.49 -38.16 2.99
N ILE A 184 -3.50 -37.76 3.77
CA ILE A 184 -3.73 -37.16 5.09
C ILE A 184 -3.73 -35.64 4.94
N HIS A 185 -4.84 -35.02 5.32
CA HIS A 185 -4.97 -33.58 5.42
C HIS A 185 -4.94 -33.15 6.88
N VAL A 186 -4.21 -32.05 7.14
CA VAL A 186 -4.18 -31.39 8.44
C VAL A 186 -4.87 -30.05 8.30
N PHE A 187 -5.88 -29.81 9.12
CA PHE A 187 -6.66 -28.59 9.13
C PHE A 187 -6.28 -27.74 10.35
N LYS A 188 -6.26 -26.42 10.16
CA LYS A 188 -5.98 -25.44 11.21
C LYS A 188 -7.23 -24.61 11.45
N SER A 189 -7.63 -24.47 12.71
CA SER A 189 -8.73 -23.58 13.06
C SER A 189 -8.39 -22.10 12.83
N SER A 190 -9.41 -21.25 12.91
CA SER A 190 -9.23 -19.80 13.11
C SER A 190 -8.49 -19.53 14.43
N CYS A 191 -7.93 -18.33 14.56
CA CYS A 191 -7.24 -17.89 15.77
C CYS A 191 -8.18 -17.84 16.98
N LEU A 192 -7.75 -18.41 18.10
CA LEU A 192 -8.42 -18.38 19.40
C LEU A 192 -7.58 -17.56 20.38
N TRP A 193 -8.17 -16.52 20.98
CA TRP A 193 -7.46 -15.62 21.90
C TRP A 193 -7.52 -16.05 23.37
N TYR A 194 -7.84 -17.31 23.60
CA TYR A 194 -7.83 -17.98 24.89
C TYR A 194 -7.45 -19.45 24.68
N ASP A 195 -6.99 -20.11 25.73
CA ASP A 195 -6.64 -21.54 25.68
C ASP A 195 -7.92 -22.39 25.64
N PRO A 196 -8.20 -23.14 24.55
CA PRO A 196 -9.41 -23.94 24.43
C PRO A 196 -9.28 -25.33 25.07
N SER A 197 -8.14 -25.67 25.70
CA SER A 197 -7.82 -27.04 26.15
C SER A 197 -8.90 -27.66 27.04
N GLU A 198 -9.51 -26.87 27.94
CA GLU A 198 -10.54 -27.34 28.86
C GLU A 198 -11.88 -27.70 28.19
N PHE A 199 -12.11 -27.21 26.96
CA PHE A 199 -13.36 -27.41 26.22
C PHE A 199 -13.27 -28.55 25.20
N MET A 200 -12.12 -29.21 25.10
CA MET A 200 -11.89 -30.34 24.20
C MET A 200 -12.50 -31.63 24.78
N THR A 201 -13.76 -31.90 24.44
CA THR A 201 -14.53 -33.02 25.02
C THR A 201 -14.57 -34.28 24.15
N GLY A 202 -14.21 -34.19 22.87
CA GLY A 202 -14.25 -35.29 21.90
C GLY A 202 -12.91 -35.56 21.21
N ASP A 203 -12.79 -36.72 20.58
CA ASP A 203 -11.61 -37.12 19.79
C ASP A 203 -11.67 -36.63 18.34
N SER A 204 -12.81 -36.07 17.93
CA SER A 204 -13.11 -35.63 16.56
C SER A 204 -13.84 -34.29 16.57
N ILE A 205 -13.58 -33.49 15.52
CA ILE A 205 -14.19 -32.18 15.30
C ILE A 205 -14.65 -32.14 13.85
N THR A 206 -15.87 -31.66 13.64
CA THR A 206 -16.42 -31.46 12.31
C THR A 206 -15.64 -30.37 11.57
N VAL A 207 -15.18 -30.70 10.36
CA VAL A 207 -14.58 -29.76 9.42
C VAL A 207 -15.46 -29.71 8.17
N PHE A 208 -15.82 -28.52 7.73
CA PHE A 208 -16.53 -28.30 6.48
C PHE A 208 -15.52 -28.08 5.37
N ILE A 209 -15.55 -28.91 4.32
CA ILE A 209 -14.68 -28.78 3.15
C ILE A 209 -15.49 -28.39 1.91
N GLU A 210 -14.88 -27.63 0.99
CA GLU A 210 -15.44 -27.46 -0.35
C GLU A 210 -15.45 -28.82 -1.06
N ARG A 211 -16.52 -29.11 -1.80
CA ARG A 211 -16.68 -30.40 -2.49
C ARG A 211 -15.46 -30.69 -3.34
N GLU A 212 -14.84 -31.84 -3.09
CA GLU A 212 -13.63 -32.33 -3.80
C GLU A 212 -12.40 -31.41 -3.67
N ASN A 213 -12.42 -30.43 -2.77
CA ASN A 213 -11.31 -29.51 -2.54
C ASN A 213 -11.03 -29.30 -1.05
N PRO A 214 -10.24 -30.19 -0.41
CA PRO A 214 -9.90 -30.09 1.01
C PRO A 214 -9.00 -28.88 1.34
N LYS A 215 -8.50 -28.13 0.35
CA LYS A 215 -7.71 -26.91 0.60
C LYS A 215 -8.59 -25.72 1.01
N LYS A 216 -9.87 -25.73 0.64
CA LYS A 216 -10.86 -24.75 1.14
C LYS A 216 -11.71 -25.41 2.21
N TYR A 217 -11.51 -25.00 3.45
CA TYR A 217 -12.13 -25.63 4.60
C TYR A 217 -12.39 -24.63 5.72
N PHE A 218 -13.26 -25.05 6.63
CA PHE A 218 -13.60 -24.34 7.86
C PHE A 218 -13.74 -25.36 8.99
N VAL A 219 -12.98 -25.21 10.08
CA VAL A 219 -13.09 -26.06 11.28
C VAL A 219 -14.23 -25.53 12.14
N ASP A 220 -15.20 -26.37 12.48
CA ASP A 220 -16.32 -25.93 13.30
C ASP A 220 -15.92 -25.77 14.77
N LEU A 221 -15.98 -24.54 15.26
CA LEU A 221 -15.66 -24.17 16.63
C LEU A 221 -16.90 -23.82 17.45
N SER A 222 -18.10 -24.12 16.96
CA SER A 222 -19.35 -23.70 17.63
C SER A 222 -19.61 -24.35 18.99
N PHE A 223 -18.90 -25.41 19.34
CA PHE A 223 -18.92 -26.02 20.67
C PHE A 223 -18.16 -25.20 21.73
N LEU A 224 -17.28 -24.30 21.30
CA LEU A 224 -16.49 -23.46 22.19
C LEU A 224 -17.33 -22.30 22.77
N PRO A 225 -17.04 -21.84 24.01
CA PRO A 225 -17.73 -20.69 24.57
C PRO A 225 -17.41 -19.41 23.77
N LYS A 226 -18.41 -18.55 23.63
CA LYS A 226 -18.22 -17.19 23.15
C LYS A 226 -17.72 -16.34 24.31
N LEU A 227 -16.57 -15.70 24.14
CA LEU A 227 -16.10 -14.71 25.11
C LEU A 227 -17.07 -13.52 25.11
N ALA A 228 -17.40 -13.03 26.30
CA ALA A 228 -18.03 -11.73 26.45
C ALA A 228 -16.94 -10.67 26.24
N GLU A 229 -17.00 -9.97 25.11
CA GLU A 229 -16.18 -8.77 24.83
C GLU A 229 -16.76 -7.53 25.52
#